data_AF-A0A7H9DWB9-F1
#
_entry.id   AF-A0A7H9DWB9-F1
#
_cell.length_a   1.000
_cell.length_b   1.000
_cell.length_c   1.000
_cell.angle_alpha   90.00
_cell.angle_beta   90.00
_cell.angle_gamma   90.00
#
_symmetry.space_group_name_H-M   'P 1'
#
loop_
_entity.id
_entity.type
_entity.pdbx_description
1 polymer ?
#
loop_
_entity_poly.entity_id
_entity_poly.type
_entity_poly.pdbx_seq_one_letter_code
_entity_poly.pdbx_strand_id
1 'polypeptide(L)'
;MKITVLLFCFTLIFGCSSISDSHNLNDNVEDGTYCAKVRIKTREKTKIYQLTITAKNNHLQEVNWPNGGWLDRSHYKLPEFYENETTFIDDRGRKFDVKIIHKGKCRS
;
A
#
# COMPACT_ATOMS: atom_id res chain seq x y z
N MET A 1 62.35 -18.02 2.39
CA MET A 1 60.95 -18.39 2.65
C MET A 1 60.06 -17.71 1.60
N LYS A 2 59.38 -18.50 0.77
CA LYS A 2 58.43 -18.03 -0.25
C LYS A 2 57.04 -18.47 0.21
N ILE A 3 56.15 -17.51 0.48
CA ILE A 3 54.76 -17.77 0.83
C ILE A 3 53.96 -17.75 -0.48
N THR A 4 53.61 -18.93 -0.97
CA THR A 4 52.61 -19.12 -2.03
C THR A 4 51.22 -19.17 -1.38
N VAL A 5 50.46 -18.07 -1.48
CA VAL A 5 49.02 -18.06 -1.17
C VAL A 5 48.28 -18.33 -2.48
N LEU A 6 47.58 -19.46 -2.53
CA LEU A 6 46.71 -19.82 -3.63
C LEU A 6 45.49 -20.51 -3.01
N LEU A 7 44.36 -19.81 -2.87
CA LEU A 7 43.07 -20.47 -2.71
C LEU A 7 41.91 -19.53 -3.06
N PHE A 8 41.45 -19.70 -4.30
CA PHE A 8 40.05 -19.76 -4.74
C PHE A 8 39.00 -18.98 -3.92
N CYS A 9 38.59 -17.82 -4.43
CA CYS A 9 37.31 -17.22 -4.04
C CYS A 9 36.26 -17.64 -5.08
N PHE A 10 35.41 -18.58 -4.67
CA PHE A 10 34.27 -19.09 -5.40
C PHE A 10 33.21 -17.98 -5.58
N THR A 11 32.83 -17.76 -6.84
CA THR A 11 31.54 -17.31 -7.36
C THR A 11 30.53 -16.65 -6.42
N LEU A 12 30.19 -15.39 -6.70
CA LEU A 12 28.80 -14.91 -6.62
C LEU A 12 28.51 -14.06 -7.87
N ILE A 13 28.09 -14.75 -8.93
CA ILE A 13 27.41 -14.12 -10.05
C ILE A 13 26.05 -13.70 -9.48
N PHE A 14 25.95 -12.46 -8.99
CA PHE A 14 24.66 -11.85 -8.68
C PHE A 14 23.94 -11.63 -10.02
N GLY A 15 23.26 -12.66 -10.49
CA GLY A 15 22.22 -12.52 -11.50
C GLY A 15 21.11 -11.67 -10.90
N CYS A 16 21.11 -10.38 -11.24
CA CYS A 16 19.96 -9.52 -10.97
C CYS A 16 18.89 -9.86 -12.01
N SER A 17 18.12 -10.91 -11.76
CA SER A 17 16.85 -11.12 -12.46
C SER A 17 15.90 -10.04 -11.98
N SER A 18 15.80 -8.96 -12.75
CA SER A 18 14.75 -7.96 -12.58
C SER A 18 13.45 -8.62 -13.01
N ILE A 19 12.73 -9.23 -12.06
CA ILE A 19 11.34 -9.63 -12.28
C ILE A 19 10.59 -8.31 -12.46
N SER A 20 10.32 -7.96 -13.71
CA SER A 20 9.30 -6.97 -14.05
C SER A 20 7.95 -7.61 -13.71
N ASP A 21 7.50 -7.38 -12.48
CA ASP A 21 6.23 -7.85 -11.97
C ASP A 21 5.11 -7.10 -12.73
N SER A 22 4.57 -7.75 -13.75
CA SER A 22 3.39 -7.26 -14.46
C SER A 22 2.19 -7.49 -13.55
N HIS A 23 1.91 -6.53 -12.68
CA HIS A 23 0.77 -6.57 -11.76
C HIS A 23 -0.52 -6.87 -12.53
N ASN A 24 -1.04 -8.09 -12.37
CA ASN A 24 -2.39 -8.44 -12.79
C ASN A 24 -3.35 -7.56 -12.00
N LEU A 25 -4.17 -6.77 -12.69
CA LEU A 25 -5.17 -5.88 -12.08
C LEU A 25 -6.29 -6.66 -11.34
N ASN A 26 -6.26 -7.99 -11.36
CA ASN A 26 -7.30 -8.87 -10.81
C ASN A 26 -6.84 -9.71 -9.61
N ASP A 27 -5.66 -9.44 -9.06
CA ASP A 27 -5.19 -10.11 -7.86
C ASP A 27 -5.74 -9.42 -6.60
N ASN A 28 -6.15 -10.23 -5.62
CA ASN A 28 -6.56 -9.73 -4.31
C ASN A 28 -5.45 -8.86 -3.71
N VAL A 29 -5.82 -7.77 -3.04
CA VAL A 29 -4.87 -6.93 -2.33
C VAL A 29 -4.32 -7.71 -1.14
N GLU A 30 -3.01 -8.00 -1.20
CA GLU A 30 -2.28 -8.67 -0.13
C GLU A 30 -2.30 -7.88 1.18
N ASP A 31 -2.01 -8.59 2.28
CA ASP A 31 -1.80 -7.96 3.58
C ASP A 31 -0.58 -7.02 3.52
N GLY A 32 -0.78 -5.79 3.99
CA GLY A 32 0.32 -4.84 4.06
C GLY A 32 -0.10 -3.38 4.15
N THR A 33 0.90 -2.52 4.01
CA THR A 33 0.76 -1.08 4.02
C THR A 33 0.95 -0.54 2.60
N TYR A 34 0.13 0.43 2.20
CA TYR A 34 0.11 0.98 0.85
C TYR A 34 -0.01 2.50 0.87
N CYS A 35 0.58 3.17 -0.11
CA CYS A 35 0.30 4.57 -0.39
C CYS A 35 -0.89 4.63 -1.34
N ALA A 36 -1.94 5.34 -0.93
CA ALA A 36 -3.18 5.42 -1.69
C ALA A 36 -3.59 6.87 -1.94
N LYS A 37 -4.22 7.10 -3.08
CA LYS A 37 -4.97 8.31 -3.37
C LYS A 37 -6.35 8.18 -2.73
N VAL A 38 -6.64 9.03 -1.76
CA VAL A 38 -7.90 9.05 -1.02
C VAL A 38 -8.67 10.31 -1.39
N ARG A 39 -9.79 10.14 -2.09
CA ARG A 39 -10.73 11.23 -2.39
C ARG A 39 -11.87 11.20 -1.38
N ILE A 40 -12.10 12.34 -0.73
CA ILE A 40 -13.13 12.49 0.29
C ILE A 40 -14.16 13.48 -0.21
N LYS A 41 -15.40 13.02 -0.31
CA LYS A 41 -16.55 13.80 -0.76
C LYS A 41 -17.47 14.05 0.43
N THR A 42 -17.75 15.32 0.66
CA THR A 42 -18.80 15.80 1.56
C THR A 42 -19.89 16.48 0.73
N ARG A 43 -21.00 16.92 1.33
CA ARG A 43 -22.03 17.68 0.62
C ARG A 43 -21.50 18.99 0.03
N GLU A 44 -20.49 19.59 0.67
CA GLU A 44 -20.00 20.92 0.30
C GLU A 44 -18.70 20.87 -0.51
N LYS A 45 -17.82 19.91 -0.21
CA LYS A 45 -16.43 19.92 -0.68
C LYS A 45 -15.94 18.53 -1.04
N THR A 46 -15.06 18.48 -2.04
CA THR A 46 -14.23 17.32 -2.36
C THR A 46 -12.77 17.65 -2.05
N LYS A 47 -12.08 16.73 -1.37
CA LYS A 47 -10.65 16.84 -1.08
C LYS A 47 -9.94 15.56 -1.54
N ILE A 48 -8.67 15.68 -1.93
CA ILE A 48 -7.85 14.56 -2.38
C ILE A 48 -6.56 14.58 -1.56
N TYR A 49 -6.19 13.41 -1.03
CA TYR A 49 -4.99 13.21 -0.23
C TYR A 49 -4.20 12.01 -0.76
N GLN A 50 -2.89 11.99 -0.53
CA GLN A 50 -2.11 10.75 -0.54
C GLN A 50 -1.91 10.32 0.90
N LEU A 51 -2.55 9.21 1.27
CA LEU A 51 -2.54 8.70 2.65
C LEU A 51 -2.00 7.28 2.66
N THR A 52 -1.31 6.96 3.75
CA THR A 52 -0.89 5.58 4.01
C THR A 52 -2.09 4.80 4.53
N ILE A 53 -2.36 3.64 3.94
CA ILE A 53 -3.44 2.73 4.35
C ILE A 53 -2.89 1.37 4.73
N THR A 54 -3.67 0.60 5.49
CA THR A 54 -3.40 -0.81 5.79
C THR A 54 -4.50 -1.68 5.18
N ALA A 55 -4.11 -2.71 4.44
CA ALA A 55 -5.01 -3.72 3.91
C ALA A 55 -4.74 -5.06 4.62
N LYS A 56 -5.81 -5.83 4.84
CA LYS A 56 -5.75 -7.19 5.38
C LYS A 56 -6.89 -8.03 4.82
N ASN A 57 -6.61 -9.24 4.36
CA ASN A 57 -7.56 -10.16 3.75
C ASN A 57 -8.38 -9.49 2.63
N ASN A 58 -7.73 -8.76 1.72
CA ASN A 58 -8.39 -7.96 0.67
C ASN A 58 -9.32 -6.82 1.16
N HIS A 59 -9.29 -6.46 2.44
CA HIS A 59 -10.13 -5.39 3.01
C HIS A 59 -9.29 -4.22 3.53
N LEU A 60 -9.80 -3.01 3.36
CA LEU A 60 -9.23 -1.81 3.98
C LEU A 60 -9.44 -1.85 5.50
N GLN A 61 -8.35 -1.85 6.26
CA GLN A 61 -8.36 -1.89 7.73
C GLN A 61 -8.19 -0.52 8.36
N GLU A 62 -7.33 0.32 7.78
CA GLU A 62 -6.95 1.59 8.38
C GLU A 62 -6.56 2.63 7.32
N VAL A 63 -6.93 3.89 7.56
CA VAL A 63 -6.47 5.07 6.80
C VAL A 63 -5.74 6.02 7.75
N ASN A 64 -4.44 6.22 7.56
CA ASN A 64 -3.61 7.06 8.43
C ASN A 64 -3.58 8.52 7.99
N TRP A 65 -3.82 9.44 8.92
CA TRP A 65 -3.77 10.88 8.72
C TRP A 65 -2.37 11.45 9.02
N PRO A 66 -1.94 12.51 8.29
CA PRO A 66 -0.62 13.11 8.51
C PRO A 66 -0.44 13.74 9.89
N ASN A 67 -1.54 14.12 10.56
CA ASN A 67 -1.52 14.75 11.88
C ASN A 67 -1.58 13.75 13.05
N GLY A 68 -1.31 12.46 12.81
CA GLY A 68 -1.18 11.47 13.88
C GLY A 68 -2.48 10.84 14.36
N GLY A 69 -3.46 10.65 13.47
CA GLY A 69 -4.68 9.89 13.75
C GLY A 69 -5.00 8.89 12.64
N TRP A 70 -6.00 8.05 12.82
CA TRP A 70 -6.43 7.08 11.81
C TRP A 70 -7.95 6.91 11.75
N LEU A 71 -8.44 6.35 10.65
CA LEU A 71 -9.79 5.80 10.55
C LEU A 71 -9.71 4.29 10.40
N ASP A 72 -10.47 3.57 11.21
CA ASP A 72 -10.59 2.11 11.15
C ASP A 72 -12.06 1.67 11.21
N ARG A 73 -12.30 0.37 11.49
CA ARG A 73 -13.62 -0.23 11.61
C ARG A 73 -14.57 0.40 12.63
N SER A 74 -14.06 1.21 13.58
CA SER A 74 -14.91 1.98 14.50
C SER A 74 -15.68 3.08 13.78
N HIS A 75 -15.19 3.54 12.62
CA HIS A 75 -15.77 4.63 11.84
C HIS A 75 -16.40 4.17 10.52
N TYR A 76 -16.10 2.97 10.01
CA TYR A 76 -16.67 2.45 8.76
C TYR A 76 -16.77 0.92 8.75
N LYS A 77 -17.61 0.38 7.86
CA LYS A 77 -17.61 -1.06 7.55
C LYS A 77 -16.43 -1.37 6.65
N LEU A 78 -15.62 -2.36 7.02
CA LEU A 78 -14.43 -2.79 6.27
C LEU A 78 -14.82 -3.09 4.80
N PRO A 79 -14.43 -2.26 3.84
CA PRO A 79 -14.77 -2.48 2.45
C PRO A 79 -13.70 -3.36 1.78
N GLU A 80 -14.14 -4.24 0.89
CA GLU A 80 -13.24 -5.07 0.09
C GLU A 80 -12.63 -4.25 -1.06
N PHE A 81 -11.41 -4.59 -1.47
CA PHE A 81 -10.79 -4.02 -2.66
C PHE A 81 -11.20 -4.79 -3.91
N TYR A 82 -11.51 -4.05 -4.97
CA TYR A 82 -11.67 -4.54 -6.33
C TYR A 82 -10.76 -3.73 -7.25
N GLU A 83 -9.88 -4.40 -7.99
CA GLU A 83 -8.90 -3.76 -8.87
C GLU A 83 -8.09 -2.64 -8.16
N ASN A 84 -7.61 -2.92 -6.94
CA ASN A 84 -6.87 -1.97 -6.10
C ASN A 84 -7.65 -0.71 -5.66
N GLU A 85 -8.97 -0.72 -5.85
CA GLU A 85 -9.87 0.36 -5.48
C GLU A 85 -10.92 -0.10 -4.47
N THR A 86 -11.32 0.80 -3.57
CA THR A 86 -12.46 0.55 -2.69
C THR A 86 -13.18 1.84 -2.35
N THR A 87 -14.40 1.72 -1.86
CA THR A 87 -15.24 2.86 -1.49
C THR A 87 -15.99 2.57 -0.21
N PHE A 88 -16.02 3.54 0.71
CA PHE A 88 -16.82 3.44 1.92
C PHE A 88 -17.43 4.79 2.31
N ILE A 89 -18.38 4.73 3.24
CA ILE A 89 -18.96 5.90 3.90
C ILE A 89 -18.64 5.77 5.37
N ASP A 90 -18.11 6.83 5.97
CA ASP A 90 -17.85 6.86 7.41
C ASP A 90 -19.12 7.20 8.23
N ASP A 91 -19.02 7.04 9.54
CA ASP A 91 -20.06 7.38 10.53
C ASP A 91 -20.50 8.86 10.50
N ARG A 92 -19.75 9.73 9.83
CA ARG A 92 -20.06 11.15 9.60
C ARG A 92 -20.72 11.41 8.24
N GLY A 93 -21.00 10.37 7.46
CA GLY A 93 -21.65 10.47 6.16
C GLY A 93 -20.75 11.03 5.04
N ARG A 94 -19.42 11.01 5.22
CA ARG A 94 -18.46 11.40 4.18
C ARG A 94 -18.15 10.17 3.32
N LYS A 95 -18.12 10.34 2.00
CA LYS A 95 -17.77 9.27 1.05
C LYS A 95 -16.28 9.29 0.76
N PHE A 96 -15.64 8.13 0.89
CA PHE A 96 -14.23 7.92 0.60
C PHE A 96 -14.10 7.03 -0.63
N ASP A 97 -13.42 7.52 -1.66
CA ASP A 97 -12.93 6.70 -2.79
C ASP A 97 -11.42 6.50 -2.57
N VAL A 98 -10.97 5.25 -2.41
CA VAL A 98 -9.58 4.90 -2.12
C VAL A 98 -9.01 4.12 -3.30
N LYS A 99 -7.87 4.57 -3.83
CA LYS A 99 -7.13 3.89 -4.90
C LYS A 99 -5.68 3.70 -4.49
N ILE A 100 -5.22 2.45 -4.43
CA ILE A 100 -3.81 2.14 -4.14
C ILE A 100 -2.94 2.65 -5.30
N ILE A 101 -1.80 3.27 -4.95
CA ILE A 101 -0.80 3.75 -5.91
C ILE A 101 0.37 2.77 -5.93
N HIS A 102 0.94 2.44 -4.76
CA HIS A 102 2.03 1.48 -4.63
C HIS A 102 2.07 0.88 -3.21
N LYS A 103 2.75 -0.26 -3.06
CA LYS A 103 3.04 -0.88 -1.75
C LYS A 103 4.05 -0.02 -0.97
N GLY A 104 3.93 0.00 0.36
CA GLY A 104 4.72 0.83 1.28
C GLY A 104 4.03 2.14 1.69
N LYS A 105 4.64 2.89 2.62
CA LYS A 105 4.11 4.17 3.11
C LYS A 105 4.21 5.28 2.05
N CYS A 106 3.32 6.27 2.11
CA CYS A 106 3.52 7.50 1.33
C CYS A 106 4.77 8.24 1.80
N ARG A 107 5.53 8.81 0.86
CA ARG A 107 6.67 9.69 1.16
C ARG A 107 6.17 11.13 1.31
N SER A 108 6.60 11.80 2.37
CA SER A 108 6.37 13.23 2.64
C SER A 108 7.33 14.11 1.88
#